data_AF-A0A1W9HRE6-F1
#
_entry.id   AF-A0A1W9HRE6-F1
#
_cell.length_a   1.000
_cell.length_b   1.000
_cell.length_c   1.000
_cell.angle_alpha   90.00
_cell.angle_beta   90.00
_cell.angle_gamma   90.00
#
_symmetry.space_group_name_H-M   'P 1'
#
loop_
_entity.id
_entity.type
_entity.pdbx_description
1 polymer ?
#
loop_
_entity_poly.entity_id
_entity_poly.type
_entity_poly.pdbx_seq_one_letter_code
_entity_poly.pdbx_strand_id
1 'polypeptide(L)'
;MRKKEKIENYTSADLVKLYEENALKMYNALNEYDVKKYNKLYDKNSLIIIELKKRPGDHRRDLLPLLDHTNMGVRFQAANTTFVFAPDKARTVLENIASSRRFPLAGDAGMILSALDDGTGKLD
;
A
#
# COMPACT_ATOMS: atom_id res chain seq x y z
N MET A 1 -23.38 -11.00 11.82
CA MET A 1 -21.93 -10.69 11.95
C MET A 1 -21.15 -11.99 11.87
N ARG A 2 -20.41 -12.25 10.78
CA ARG A 2 -19.47 -13.39 10.75
C ARG A 2 -18.40 -13.14 11.83
N LYS A 3 -18.06 -14.17 12.61
CA LYS A 3 -16.88 -14.16 13.50
C LYS A 3 -15.72 -13.57 12.70
N LYS A 4 -15.02 -12.57 13.24
CA LYS A 4 -13.76 -12.10 12.63
C LYS A 4 -12.80 -13.28 12.63
N GLU A 5 -12.70 -13.99 11.52
CA GLU A 5 -11.66 -15.00 11.33
C GLU A 5 -10.30 -14.32 11.47
N LYS A 6 -9.36 -15.03 12.12
CA LYS A 6 -8.00 -14.52 12.30
C LYS A 6 -7.34 -14.40 10.92
N ILE A 7 -6.56 -13.34 10.75
CA ILE A 7 -5.86 -13.03 9.49
C ILE A 7 -4.93 -14.16 9.04
N GLU A 8 -4.39 -14.91 10.01
CA GLU A 8 -3.56 -16.11 9.86
C GLU A 8 -4.24 -17.21 9.02
N ASN A 9 -5.57 -17.28 9.05
CA ASN A 9 -6.34 -18.31 8.35
C ASN A 9 -6.61 -18.00 6.88
N TYR A 10 -6.30 -16.77 6.43
CA TYR A 10 -6.52 -16.36 5.05
C TYR A 10 -5.42 -16.91 4.14
N THR A 11 -5.77 -17.29 2.92
CA THR A 11 -4.75 -17.59 1.90
C THR A 11 -4.03 -16.30 1.48
N SER A 12 -2.84 -16.40 0.89
CA SER A 12 -2.13 -15.19 0.43
C SER A 12 -2.95 -14.44 -0.64
N ALA A 13 -3.66 -15.18 -1.50
CA ALA A 13 -4.58 -14.60 -2.47
C ALA A 13 -5.74 -13.83 -1.82
N ASP A 14 -6.32 -14.35 -0.73
CA ASP A 14 -7.39 -13.63 -0.02
C ASP A 14 -6.85 -12.38 0.70
N LEU A 15 -5.63 -12.46 1.24
CA LEU A 15 -4.94 -11.31 1.82
C LEU A 15 -4.66 -10.22 0.79
N VAL A 16 -4.23 -10.58 -0.43
CA VAL A 16 -4.04 -9.63 -1.54
C VAL A 16 -5.35 -8.93 -1.89
N LYS A 17 -6.46 -9.67 -2.01
CA LYS A 17 -7.79 -9.09 -2.27
C LYS A 17 -8.21 -8.13 -1.16
N LEU A 18 -8.05 -8.54 0.11
CA LEU A 18 -8.37 -7.68 1.24
C LEU A 18 -7.51 -6.41 1.30
N TYR A 19 -6.23 -6.54 0.94
CA TYR A 19 -5.29 -5.42 0.87
C TYR A 19 -5.73 -4.40 -0.18
N GLU A 20 -6.05 -4.87 -1.39
CA GLU A 20 -6.55 -4.06 -2.51
C GLU A 20 -7.85 -3.33 -2.11
N GLU A 21 -8.83 -4.06 -1.56
CA GLU A 21 -10.09 -3.49 -1.11
C GLU A 21 -9.90 -2.41 -0.04
N ASN A 22 -9.02 -2.64 0.93
CA ASN A 22 -8.72 -1.67 1.97
C ASN A 22 -8.00 -0.46 1.39
N ALA A 23 -7.05 -0.63 0.46
CA ALA A 23 -6.35 0.47 -0.21
C ALA A 23 -7.33 1.35 -1.00
N LEU A 24 -8.32 0.76 -1.69
CA LEU A 24 -9.41 1.50 -2.33
C LEU A 24 -10.22 2.30 -1.30
N LYS A 25 -10.61 1.68 -0.18
CA LYS A 25 -11.37 2.32 0.89
C LYS A 25 -10.57 3.43 1.58
N MET A 26 -9.25 3.27 1.72
CA MET A 26 -8.33 4.29 2.25
C MET A 26 -8.28 5.48 1.31
N TYR A 27 -8.14 5.25 0.00
CA TYR A 27 -8.14 6.32 -0.99
C TYR A 27 -9.45 7.11 -0.98
N ASN A 28 -10.59 6.42 -0.88
CA ASN A 28 -11.89 7.09 -0.74
C ASN A 28 -11.98 7.89 0.56
N ALA A 29 -11.57 7.32 1.69
CA ALA A 29 -11.56 8.02 2.98
C ALA A 29 -10.66 9.27 2.95
N LEU A 30 -9.53 9.21 2.24
CA LEU A 30 -8.64 10.36 2.03
C LEU A 30 -9.34 11.48 1.25
N ASN A 31 -10.04 11.14 0.16
CA ASN A 31 -10.82 12.10 -0.64
C ASN A 31 -12.03 12.67 0.13
N GLU A 32 -12.58 11.90 1.08
CA GLU A 32 -13.66 12.31 1.98
C GLU A 32 -13.15 13.11 3.19
N TYR A 33 -11.83 13.28 3.36
CA TYR A 33 -11.18 13.81 4.57
C TYR A 33 -11.56 13.07 5.86
N ASP A 34 -11.96 11.79 5.76
CA ASP A 34 -12.29 10.93 6.89
C ASP A 34 -11.02 10.26 7.44
N VAL A 35 -10.26 11.04 8.21
CA VAL A 35 -8.99 10.61 8.83
C VAL A 35 -9.19 9.39 9.74
N LYS A 36 -10.32 9.31 10.46
CA LYS A 36 -10.59 8.21 11.39
C LYS A 36 -10.77 6.89 10.64
N LYS A 37 -11.51 6.92 9.53
CA LYS A 37 -11.69 5.76 8.65
C LYS A 37 -10.40 5.40 7.94
N TYR A 38 -9.64 6.40 7.47
CA TYR A 38 -8.33 6.19 6.87
C TYR A 38 -7.39 5.44 7.84
N ASN A 39 -7.19 5.95 9.05
CA ASN A 39 -6.29 5.34 10.05
C ASN A 39 -6.71 3.90 10.40
N LYS A 40 -8.01 3.67 10.60
CA LYS A 40 -8.53 2.32 10.88
C LYS A 40 -8.27 1.34 9.73
N LEU A 41 -8.31 1.79 8.48
CA LEU A 41 -8.02 0.96 7.32
C LEU A 41 -6.50 0.77 7.14
N TYR A 42 -5.71 1.80 7.43
CA TYR A 42 -4.24 1.73 7.44
C TYR A 42 -3.75 0.66 8.43
N ASP A 43 -4.30 0.62 9.64
CA ASP A 43 -3.97 -0.39 10.65
C ASP A 43 -4.29 -1.81 10.15
N LYS A 44 -5.43 -1.98 9.48
CA LYS A 44 -5.81 -3.27 8.88
C LYS A 44 -4.86 -3.69 7.76
N ASN A 45 -4.46 -2.75 6.90
CA ASN A 45 -3.49 -3.05 5.84
C ASN A 45 -2.12 -3.38 6.42
N SER A 46 -1.69 -2.69 7.47
CA SER A 46 -0.45 -3.01 8.18
C SER A 46 -0.46 -4.45 8.71
N LEU A 47 -1.58 -4.93 9.27
CA LEU A 47 -1.71 -6.32 9.71
C LEU A 47 -1.59 -7.32 8.54
N ILE A 48 -2.15 -6.99 7.37
CA ILE A 48 -2.02 -7.83 6.17
C ILE A 48 -0.56 -7.89 5.70
N ILE A 49 0.12 -6.74 5.64
CA ILE A 49 1.54 -6.67 5.25
C ILE A 49 2.41 -7.50 6.19
N ILE A 50 2.19 -7.41 7.50
CA ILE A 50 2.91 -8.18 8.51
C ILE A 50 2.69 -9.68 8.32
N GLU A 51 1.44 -10.11 8.08
CA GLU A 51 1.13 -11.51 7.85
C GLU A 51 1.77 -12.04 6.55
N LEU A 52 1.70 -11.28 5.45
CA LEU A 52 2.38 -11.65 4.20
C LEU A 52 3.91 -11.73 4.36
N LYS A 53 4.51 -10.79 5.09
CA LYS A 53 5.97 -10.76 5.38
C LYS A 53 6.42 -11.98 6.19
N LYS A 54 5.59 -12.46 7.13
CA LYS A 54 5.89 -13.63 7.97
C LYS A 54 5.89 -14.95 7.22
N ARG A 55 5.20 -15.03 6.08
CA ARG A 55 5.09 -16.29 5.33
C ARG A 55 6.43 -16.66 4.69
N PRO A 56 6.73 -17.97 4.57
CA PRO A 56 7.96 -18.43 3.93
C PRO A 56 8.14 -17.82 2.54
N GLY A 57 9.28 -17.15 2.32
CA GLY A 57 9.55 -16.46 1.06
C GLY A 57 9.02 -15.03 0.97
N ASP A 58 8.44 -14.45 2.01
CA ASP A 58 7.88 -13.09 2.02
C ASP A 58 6.87 -12.87 0.87
N HIS A 59 5.60 -13.10 1.21
CA HIS A 59 4.48 -13.03 0.27
C HIS A 59 4.04 -11.60 -0.06
N ARG A 60 4.73 -10.55 0.44
CA ARG A 60 4.46 -9.19 -0.02
C ARG A 60 4.74 -9.03 -1.51
N ARG A 61 5.59 -9.90 -2.09
CA ARG A 61 5.78 -10.04 -3.55
C ARG A 61 4.48 -10.30 -4.32
N ASP A 62 3.47 -10.91 -3.68
CA ASP A 62 2.18 -11.21 -4.31
C ASP A 62 1.38 -9.93 -4.59
N LEU A 63 1.77 -8.79 -4.02
CA LEU A 63 1.17 -7.48 -4.26
C LEU A 63 1.75 -6.75 -5.50
N LEU A 64 2.83 -7.26 -6.11
CA LEU A 64 3.46 -6.64 -7.29
C LEU A 64 2.51 -6.34 -8.45
N PRO A 65 1.51 -7.19 -8.78
CA PRO A 65 0.54 -6.88 -9.83
C PRO A 65 -0.27 -5.60 -9.56
N LEU A 66 -0.42 -5.19 -8.29
CA LEU A 66 -1.17 -3.99 -7.92
C LEU A 66 -0.45 -2.68 -8.29
N LEU A 67 0.83 -2.74 -8.68
CA LEU A 67 1.54 -1.58 -9.24
C LEU A 67 0.91 -1.09 -10.55
N ASP A 68 0.22 -1.96 -11.28
CA ASP A 68 -0.47 -1.63 -12.54
C ASP A 68 -1.98 -1.38 -12.34
N HIS A 69 -2.45 -1.33 -11.09
CA HIS A 69 -3.87 -1.17 -10.79
C HIS A 69 -4.43 0.18 -11.31
N THR A 70 -5.68 0.22 -11.74
CA THR A 70 -6.29 1.43 -12.34
C THR A 70 -6.45 2.58 -11.32
N ASN A 71 -6.72 2.25 -10.06
CA ASN A 71 -6.83 3.21 -8.98
C ASN A 71 -5.46 3.69 -8.45
N MET A 72 -5.28 5.00 -8.40
CA MET A 72 -4.05 5.66 -7.95
C MET A 72 -3.66 5.33 -6.50
N GLY A 73 -4.63 5.26 -5.58
CA GLY A 73 -4.36 4.94 -4.18
C GLY A 73 -3.91 3.50 -3.96
N VAL A 74 -4.45 2.55 -4.74
CA VAL A 74 -3.98 1.15 -4.72
C VAL A 74 -2.53 1.07 -5.18
N ARG A 75 -2.19 1.73 -6.30
CA ARG A 75 -0.82 1.80 -6.80
C ARG A 75 0.13 2.42 -5.79
N PHE A 76 -0.28 3.50 -5.11
CA PHE A 76 0.52 4.14 -4.07
C PHE A 76 0.86 3.17 -2.92
N GLN A 77 -0.14 2.48 -2.38
CA GLN A 77 0.06 1.54 -1.28
C GLN A 77 0.95 0.37 -1.72
N ALA A 78 0.70 -0.19 -2.91
CA ALA A 78 1.50 -1.26 -3.48
C ALA A 78 2.97 -0.84 -3.67
N ALA A 79 3.23 0.33 -4.25
CA ALA A 79 4.58 0.86 -4.47
C ALA A 79 5.38 0.96 -3.17
N ASN A 80 4.76 1.47 -2.11
CA ASN A 80 5.42 1.53 -0.79
C ASN A 80 5.73 0.13 -0.24
N THR A 81 4.78 -0.79 -0.37
CA THR A 81 4.88 -2.13 0.24
C THR A 81 5.84 -3.06 -0.50
N THR A 82 5.93 -2.92 -1.83
CA THR A 82 6.71 -3.83 -2.68
C THR A 82 8.02 -3.23 -3.17
N PHE A 83 8.43 -2.08 -2.64
CA PHE A 83 9.62 -1.36 -3.07
C PHE A 83 10.87 -2.25 -3.05
N VAL A 84 11.05 -3.07 -2.02
CA VAL A 84 12.19 -3.99 -1.88
C VAL A 84 12.27 -5.07 -2.97
N PHE A 85 11.14 -5.40 -3.63
CA PHE A 85 11.09 -6.43 -4.68
C PHE A 85 11.16 -5.86 -6.09
N ALA A 86 10.69 -4.63 -6.30
CA ALA A 86 10.65 -3.98 -7.60
C ALA A 86 10.89 -2.47 -7.46
N PRO A 87 12.10 -2.06 -7.02
CA PRO A 87 12.38 -0.67 -6.66
C PRO A 87 12.18 0.29 -7.83
N ASP A 88 12.63 -0.07 -9.02
CA ASP A 88 12.49 0.77 -10.22
C ASP A 88 11.01 1.01 -10.56
N LYS A 89 10.20 -0.05 -10.61
CA LYS A 89 8.77 0.04 -10.94
C LYS A 89 8.00 0.78 -9.85
N ALA A 90 8.28 0.49 -8.57
CA ALA A 90 7.67 1.20 -7.44
C ALA A 90 8.03 2.69 -7.45
N ARG A 91 9.28 3.03 -7.72
CA ARG A 91 9.74 4.42 -7.86
C ARG A 91 9.01 5.14 -8.99
N THR A 92 8.93 4.54 -10.18
CA THR A 92 8.17 5.11 -11.31
C THR A 92 6.71 5.37 -10.95
N VAL A 93 6.07 4.46 -10.20
CA VAL A 93 4.71 4.68 -9.70
C VAL A 93 4.64 5.90 -8.78
N LEU A 94 5.55 6.02 -7.82
CA LEU A 94 5.60 7.16 -6.89
C LEU A 94 5.86 8.49 -7.62
N GLU A 95 6.77 8.52 -8.60
CA GLU A 95 7.06 9.70 -9.44
C GLU A 95 5.82 10.15 -10.24
N ASN A 96 5.11 9.20 -10.84
CA ASN A 96 3.87 9.47 -11.56
C ASN A 96 2.77 10.02 -10.63
N ILE A 97 2.72 9.55 -9.39
CA ILE A 97 1.77 10.07 -8.40
C ILE A 97 2.17 11.48 -7.93
N ALA A 98 3.46 11.69 -7.62
CA ALA A 98 3.97 13.00 -7.22
C ALA A 98 3.74 14.07 -8.29
N SER A 99 3.95 13.73 -9.56
CA SER A 99 3.72 14.63 -10.70
C SER A 99 2.24 14.87 -11.02
N SER A 100 1.32 14.02 -10.53
CA SER A 100 -0.12 14.12 -10.83
C SER A 100 -0.83 15.35 -10.25
N ARG A 101 -0.21 16.03 -9.27
CA ARG A 101 -0.81 17.13 -8.48
C ARG A 101 -2.13 16.78 -7.78
N ARG A 102 -2.40 15.47 -7.57
CA ARG A 102 -3.55 14.99 -6.80
C ARG A 102 -3.22 14.99 -5.30
N PHE A 103 -3.36 16.14 -4.66
CA PHE A 103 -3.14 16.28 -3.23
C PHE A 103 -4.27 15.65 -2.40
N PRO A 104 -3.97 15.10 -1.20
CA PRO A 104 -2.66 15.12 -0.54
C PRO A 104 -1.67 14.05 -1.02
N LEU A 105 -2.15 13.01 -1.73
CA LEU A 105 -1.34 11.82 -2.12
C LEU A 105 -0.09 12.16 -2.94
N ALA A 106 -0.16 13.15 -3.83
CA ALA A 106 0.99 13.63 -4.59
C ALA A 106 2.09 14.23 -3.68
N GLY A 107 1.70 14.92 -2.61
CA GLY A 107 2.63 15.44 -1.60
C GLY A 107 3.31 14.31 -0.83
N ASP A 108 2.53 13.32 -0.40
CA ASP A 108 3.07 12.14 0.31
C ASP A 108 4.08 11.38 -0.57
N ALA A 109 3.75 11.14 -1.84
CA ALA A 109 4.66 10.51 -2.78
C ALA A 109 5.97 11.31 -2.97
N GLY A 110 5.87 12.63 -3.06
CA GLY A 110 7.05 13.51 -3.17
C GLY A 110 7.95 13.45 -1.93
N MET A 111 7.36 13.45 -0.73
CA MET A 111 8.13 13.32 0.53
C MET A 111 8.84 11.97 0.61
N ILE A 112 8.18 10.89 0.20
CA ILE A 112 8.77 9.54 0.18
C ILE A 112 9.94 9.49 -0.80
N LEU A 113 9.79 10.02 -2.01
CA LEU A 113 10.89 10.09 -2.99
C LEU A 113 12.08 10.90 -2.46
N SER A 114 11.83 12.07 -1.85
CA SER A 114 12.89 12.88 -1.23
C SER A 114 13.66 12.09 -0.18
N ALA A 115 12.94 11.41 0.72
CA ALA A 115 13.54 10.61 1.78
C ALA A 115 14.32 9.40 1.25
N LEU A 116 13.88 8.80 0.14
CA LEU A 116 14.63 7.75 -0.54
C LEU A 116 15.92 8.28 -1.18
N ASP A 117 15.88 9.47 -1.77
CA ASP A 117 17.01 10.08 -2.48
C ASP A 117 18.10 10.61 -1.54
N ASP A 118 17.71 11.18 -0.42
CA ASP A 118 18.64 11.65 0.61
C ASP A 118 19.10 10.53 1.56
N GLY A 119 18.53 9.32 1.44
CA GLY A 119 18.85 8.15 2.22
C GLY A 119 18.35 8.17 3.68
N THR A 120 17.53 9.15 4.06
CA THR A 120 16.92 9.24 5.40
C THR A 120 15.74 8.29 5.56
N GLY A 121 15.08 7.93 4.45
CA GLY A 121 13.96 6.99 4.38
C GLY A 121 14.36 5.64 3.80
N LYS A 122 13.70 4.57 4.28
CA LYS A 122 13.80 3.22 3.72
C LYS A 122 12.40 2.61 3.63
N LEU A 123 12.14 1.90 2.53
CA LEU A 123 10.95 1.09 2.34
C LEU A 123 11.38 -0.38 2.41
N ASP A 124 11.01 -1.06 3.48
CA ASP A 124 11.43 -2.43 3.83
C ASP A 124 10.31 -3.46 3.74
#